data_AF-A0A842UI67-F1
#
_entry.id   AF-A0A842UI67-F1
#
_cell.length_a   1.000
_cell.length_b   1.000
_cell.length_c   1.000
_cell.angle_alpha   90.00
_cell.angle_beta   90.00
_cell.angle_gamma   90.00
#
_symmetry.space_group_name_H-M   'P 1'
#
loop_
_entity.id
_entity.type
_entity.pdbx_description
1 polymer ?
#
loop_
_entity_poly.entity_id
_entity_poly.type
_entity_poly.pdbx_seq_one_letter_code
_entity_poly.pdbx_strand_id
1 'polypeptide(L)'
;MVEGEILSAIESFDKKNISVATIGSHSALNIFIGAKEEGLSTVCVCQRGREKIYEHYGLVDEFIMVDDLHDILRPEIQDRLKKLNSIVIPHGSFNAYIDQDQMTEEFKVPVFGNRTLMQYEVSREKQHKWLREAGLKVPYIYNSIEDITGLAFVKFPGAKGGKGYFVVDSPDAFEEKIQYMVDRGLLTPEEACHPYVQE
;
A
#
# COMPACT_ATOMS: atom_id res chain seq x y z
N MET A 1 16.24 -8.62 -15.64
CA MET A 1 14.82 -8.40 -15.27
C MET A 1 14.69 -8.71 -13.79
N VAL A 2 13.94 -7.90 -13.04
CA VAL A 2 13.77 -8.02 -11.58
C VAL A 2 13.37 -9.43 -11.14
N GLU A 3 12.48 -10.06 -11.91
CA GLU A 3 12.04 -11.44 -11.66
C GLU A 3 13.21 -12.43 -11.63
N GLY A 4 14.16 -12.34 -12.57
CA GLY A 4 15.33 -13.21 -12.60
C GLY A 4 16.25 -13.01 -11.39
N GLU A 5 16.37 -11.78 -10.89
CA GLU A 5 17.13 -11.50 -9.66
C GLU A 5 16.43 -12.06 -8.42
N ILE A 6 15.10 -11.99 -8.35
CA ILE A 6 14.32 -12.60 -7.25
C ILE A 6 14.47 -14.12 -7.27
N LEU A 7 14.33 -14.75 -8.44
CA LEU A 7 14.49 -16.20 -8.56
C LEU A 7 15.90 -16.62 -8.14
N SER A 8 16.92 -15.90 -8.59
CA SER A 8 18.30 -16.12 -8.15
C SER A 8 18.48 -15.95 -6.63
N ALA A 9 17.82 -14.95 -6.02
CA ALA A 9 17.83 -14.79 -4.57
C ALA A 9 17.17 -15.99 -3.86
N ILE A 10 15.99 -16.44 -4.29
CA ILE A 10 15.29 -17.61 -3.73
C ILE A 10 16.15 -18.87 -3.83
N GLU A 11 16.82 -19.08 -4.96
CA GLU A 11 17.73 -20.22 -5.16
C GLU A 11 18.93 -20.19 -4.21
N SER A 12 19.40 -19.00 -3.85
CA SER A 12 20.54 -18.80 -2.95
C SER A 12 20.20 -18.94 -1.46
N PHE A 13 18.92 -18.91 -1.09
CA PHE A 13 18.49 -18.91 0.31
C PHE A 13 18.73 -20.27 0.99
N ASP A 14 19.16 -20.21 2.25
CA ASP A 14 19.12 -21.38 3.13
C ASP A 14 17.68 -21.70 3.51
N LYS A 15 17.11 -22.71 2.86
CA LYS A 15 15.72 -23.15 3.04
C LYS A 15 15.39 -23.61 4.46
N LYS A 16 16.39 -23.90 5.30
CA LYS A 16 16.19 -24.26 6.71
C LYS A 16 16.08 -23.04 7.63
N ASN A 17 16.51 -21.87 7.16
CA ASN A 17 16.63 -20.65 7.93
C ASN A 17 15.94 -19.47 7.22
N ILE A 18 14.73 -19.71 6.71
CA ILE A 18 13.89 -18.68 6.09
C ILE A 18 13.37 -17.74 7.18
N SER A 19 13.34 -16.44 6.88
CA SER A 19 12.72 -15.43 7.74
C SER A 19 11.54 -14.74 7.05
N VAL A 20 10.59 -14.27 7.86
CA VAL A 20 9.49 -13.42 7.44
C VAL A 20 9.86 -11.97 7.73
N ALA A 21 9.92 -11.16 6.69
CA ALA A 21 10.17 -9.74 6.80
C ALA A 21 8.93 -8.92 6.51
N THR A 22 8.75 -7.79 7.18
CA THR A 22 7.81 -6.75 6.75
C THR A 22 8.21 -5.39 7.30
N ILE A 23 7.53 -4.35 6.84
CA ILE A 23 7.68 -3.00 7.39
C ILE A 23 6.96 -2.93 8.74
N GLY A 24 7.56 -2.26 9.72
CA GLY A 24 6.93 -1.97 11.01
C GLY A 24 5.77 -0.97 10.90
N SER A 25 4.63 -1.41 10.36
CA SER A 25 3.37 -0.64 10.28
C SER A 25 2.15 -1.58 10.08
N HIS A 26 0.94 -1.01 9.96
CA HIS A 26 -0.30 -1.68 9.55
C HIS A 26 -0.59 -3.00 10.30
N SER A 27 -0.26 -4.14 9.70
CA SER A 27 -0.55 -5.48 10.20
C SER A 27 0.71 -6.25 10.62
N ALA A 28 1.83 -5.57 10.78
CA ALA A 28 3.12 -6.19 11.10
C ALA A 28 3.11 -7.04 12.37
N LEU A 29 2.41 -6.59 13.44
CA LEU A 29 2.31 -7.38 14.67
C LEU A 29 1.67 -8.75 14.43
N ASN A 30 0.55 -8.80 13.69
CA ASN A 30 -0.11 -10.07 13.36
C ASN A 30 0.75 -10.95 12.45
N ILE A 31 1.46 -10.33 11.49
CA ILE A 31 2.41 -11.04 10.63
C ILE A 31 3.53 -11.68 11.46
N PHE A 32 4.12 -10.94 12.40
CA PHE A 32 5.18 -11.47 13.24
C PHE A 32 4.70 -12.54 14.20
N ILE A 33 3.51 -12.39 14.80
CA ILE A 33 2.91 -13.46 15.62
C ILE A 33 2.74 -14.74 14.80
N GLY A 34 2.10 -14.64 13.63
CA GLY A 34 1.90 -15.82 12.77
C GLY A 34 3.21 -16.46 12.33
N ALA A 35 4.22 -15.66 11.97
CA ALA A 35 5.54 -16.17 11.63
C ALA A 35 6.19 -16.92 12.79
N LYS A 36 6.10 -16.39 14.02
CA LYS A 36 6.61 -17.03 15.24
C LYS A 36 5.91 -18.34 15.56
N GLU A 37 4.58 -18.38 15.43
CA GLU A 37 3.78 -19.60 15.66
C GLU A 37 4.15 -20.71 14.67
N GLU A 38 4.51 -20.34 13.44
CA GLU A 38 5.02 -21.26 12.41
C GLU A 38 6.54 -21.55 12.54
N GLY A 39 7.20 -21.05 13.58
CA GLY A 39 8.62 -21.31 13.86
C GLY A 39 9.61 -20.56 12.96
N LEU A 40 9.17 -19.49 12.27
CA LEU A 40 10.01 -18.67 11.39
C LEU A 40 10.64 -17.51 12.16
N SER A 41 11.86 -17.14 11.73
CA SER A 41 12.51 -15.91 12.21
C SER A 41 11.82 -14.68 11.64
N THR A 42 11.86 -13.57 12.37
CA THR A 42 11.10 -12.35 12.06
C THR A 42 12.02 -11.14 11.90
N VAL A 43 11.86 -10.41 10.80
CA VAL A 43 12.68 -9.24 10.47
C VAL A 43 11.77 -8.02 10.29
N CYS A 44 12.00 -6.97 11.06
CA CYS A 44 11.24 -5.73 10.96
C CYS A 44 12.07 -4.63 10.32
N VAL A 45 11.64 -4.14 9.15
CA VAL A 45 12.14 -2.88 8.60
C VAL A 45 11.40 -1.75 9.31
N CYS A 46 12.04 -1.17 10.32
CA CYS A 46 11.39 -0.26 11.26
C CYS A 46 11.91 1.15 11.10
N GLN A 47 11.00 2.11 10.97
CA GLN A 47 11.36 3.52 11.03
C GLN A 47 11.85 3.88 12.44
N ARG A 48 12.94 4.64 12.53
CA ARG A 48 13.48 5.12 13.81
C ARG A 48 12.42 5.86 14.63
N GLY A 49 12.36 5.55 15.91
CA GLY A 49 11.39 6.08 16.86
C GLY A 49 10.07 5.31 16.92
N ARG A 50 9.87 4.30 16.05
CA ARG A 50 8.66 3.46 16.02
C ARG A 50 8.89 2.02 16.51
N GLU A 51 10.12 1.67 16.90
CA GLU A 51 10.52 0.33 17.32
C GLU A 51 9.87 -0.13 18.64
N LYS A 52 9.57 0.80 19.55
CA LYS A 52 9.13 0.49 20.92
C LYS A 52 7.94 -0.46 21.01
N ILE A 53 6.99 -0.35 20.07
CA ILE A 53 5.82 -1.22 20.07
C ILE A 53 6.20 -2.67 19.74
N TYR A 54 7.15 -2.87 18.83
CA TYR A 54 7.63 -4.19 18.43
C TYR A 54 8.54 -4.80 19.49
N GLU A 55 9.40 -3.98 20.11
CA GLU A 55 10.23 -4.39 21.25
C GLU A 55 9.39 -4.84 22.44
N HIS A 56 8.32 -4.10 22.76
CA HIS A 56 7.44 -4.41 23.87
C HIS A 56 6.85 -5.82 23.80
N TYR A 57 6.44 -6.25 22.59
CA TYR A 57 5.89 -7.58 22.39
C TYR A 57 6.95 -8.68 22.21
N GLY A 58 8.22 -8.33 21.97
CA GLY A 58 9.31 -9.30 21.79
C GLY A 58 9.13 -10.21 20.57
N LEU A 59 8.41 -9.74 19.55
CA LEU A 59 8.02 -10.55 18.38
C LEU A 59 9.00 -10.45 17.21
N VAL A 60 10.00 -9.57 17.29
CA VAL A 60 10.95 -9.29 16.22
C VAL A 60 12.33 -9.81 16.62
N ASP A 61 12.92 -10.67 15.80
CA ASP A 61 14.28 -11.20 16.00
C ASP A 61 15.35 -10.22 15.54
N GLU A 62 15.10 -9.55 14.42
CA GLU A 62 16.06 -8.66 13.77
C GLU A 62 15.38 -7.35 13.37
N PHE A 63 15.92 -6.22 13.84
CA PHE A 63 15.53 -4.90 13.37
C PHE A 63 16.47 -4.37 12.29
N ILE A 64 15.88 -3.94 11.18
CA ILE A 64 16.54 -3.13 10.17
C ILE A 64 16.00 -1.70 10.30
N MET A 65 16.77 -0.86 10.99
CA MET A 65 16.37 0.51 11.26
C MET A 65 16.59 1.40 10.04
N VAL A 66 15.55 2.15 9.66
CA VAL A 66 15.54 3.10 8.54
C VAL A 66 15.03 4.47 8.98
N ASP A 67 15.38 5.54 8.26
CA ASP A 67 14.92 6.89 8.59
C ASP A 67 13.55 7.16 7.96
N ASP A 68 13.32 6.62 6.76
CA ASP A 68 12.03 6.59 6.08
C ASP A 68 11.67 5.16 5.62
N LEU A 69 10.38 4.84 5.51
CA LEU A 69 9.95 3.52 5.05
C LEU A 69 10.28 3.26 3.57
N HIS A 70 10.42 4.32 2.77
CA HIS A 70 10.89 4.26 1.38
C HIS A 70 12.31 3.71 1.28
N ASP A 71 13.14 3.86 2.32
CA ASP A 71 14.52 3.36 2.37
C ASP A 71 14.61 1.83 2.23
N ILE A 72 13.51 1.09 2.35
CA ILE A 72 13.48 -0.36 2.05
C ILE A 72 13.94 -0.67 0.61
N LEU A 73 13.79 0.28 -0.31
CA LEU A 73 14.27 0.18 -1.69
C LEU A 73 15.79 0.31 -1.81
N ARG A 74 16.51 0.79 -0.78
CA ARG A 74 17.96 0.97 -0.86
C ARG A 74 18.68 -0.38 -1.01
N PRO A 75 19.69 -0.49 -1.90
CA PRO A 75 20.40 -1.75 -2.15
C PRO A 75 20.96 -2.42 -0.89
N GLU A 76 21.50 -1.64 0.04
CA GLU A 76 22.03 -2.13 1.31
C GLU A 76 20.97 -2.82 2.21
N ILE A 77 19.74 -2.30 2.20
CA ILE A 77 18.61 -2.86 2.96
C ILE A 77 18.14 -4.15 2.30
N GLN A 78 18.00 -4.12 0.97
CA GLN A 78 17.66 -5.31 0.19
C GLN A 78 18.71 -6.43 0.34
N ASP A 79 19.99 -6.09 0.36
CA ASP A 79 21.09 -7.04 0.58
C ASP A 79 21.05 -7.65 1.98
N ARG A 80 20.72 -6.86 3.01
CA ARG A 80 20.53 -7.38 4.36
C ARG A 80 19.34 -8.33 4.43
N LEU A 81 18.20 -7.98 3.82
CA LEU A 81 17.04 -8.87 3.73
C LEU A 81 17.37 -10.19 3.03
N LYS A 82 18.09 -10.14 1.90
CA LYS A 82 18.53 -11.36 1.19
C LYS A 82 19.47 -12.22 2.04
N LYS A 83 20.42 -11.62 2.76
CA LYS A 83 21.33 -12.35 3.68
C LYS A 83 20.60 -13.02 4.84
N LEU A 84 19.45 -12.49 5.25
CA LEU A 84 18.58 -13.06 6.28
C LEU A 84 17.60 -14.10 5.71
N ASN A 85 17.74 -14.49 4.44
CA ASN A 85 16.80 -15.36 3.72
C ASN A 85 15.35 -14.88 3.85
N SER A 86 15.14 -13.56 3.82
CA SER A 86 13.84 -12.97 4.10
C SER A 86 12.89 -13.06 2.91
N ILE A 87 11.68 -13.53 3.19
CA ILE A 87 10.51 -13.35 2.33
C ILE A 87 9.70 -12.20 2.90
N VAL A 88 9.48 -11.17 2.09
CA VAL A 88 8.75 -9.97 2.50
C VAL A 88 7.25 -10.19 2.35
N ILE A 89 6.50 -9.98 3.42
CA ILE A 89 5.03 -10.00 3.39
C ILE A 89 4.52 -8.56 3.23
N PRO A 90 3.97 -8.20 2.07
CA PRO A 90 3.46 -6.85 1.84
C PRO A 90 2.10 -6.66 2.53
N HIS A 91 1.80 -5.41 2.85
CA HIS A 91 0.51 -4.98 3.43
C HIS A 91 0.23 -3.51 3.07
N GLY A 92 -0.92 -2.95 3.46
CA GLY A 92 -1.39 -1.64 3.01
C GLY A 92 -0.39 -0.47 3.10
N SER A 93 0.53 -0.48 4.07
CA SER A 93 1.60 0.53 4.13
C SER A 93 2.63 0.47 2.99
N PHE A 94 2.84 -0.68 2.34
CA PHE A 94 3.66 -0.74 1.12
C PHE A 94 3.03 0.09 0.01
N ASN A 95 1.71 -0.05 -0.18
CA ASN A 95 0.96 0.69 -1.18
C ASN A 95 0.85 2.19 -0.87
N ALA A 96 0.95 2.57 0.42
CA ALA A 96 0.79 3.95 0.87
C ALA A 96 2.10 4.75 0.92
N TYR A 97 3.23 4.11 1.23
CA TYR A 97 4.51 4.80 1.48
C TYR A 97 5.59 4.48 0.44
N ILE A 98 5.41 3.45 -0.38
CA ILE A 98 6.37 3.06 -1.39
C ILE A 98 5.73 3.23 -2.75
N ASP A 99 6.44 3.88 -3.66
CA ASP A 99 6.02 3.99 -5.04
C ASP A 99 5.92 2.59 -5.68
N GLN A 100 4.79 2.30 -6.32
CA GLN A 100 4.53 0.95 -6.83
C GLN A 100 5.31 0.63 -8.10
N ASP A 101 5.69 1.64 -8.88
CA ASP A 101 6.53 1.44 -10.06
C ASP A 101 7.95 1.10 -9.58
N GLN A 102 8.49 1.86 -8.61
CA GLN A 102 9.77 1.53 -7.98
C GLN A 102 9.75 0.18 -7.26
N MET A 103 8.66 -0.17 -6.57
CA MET A 103 8.51 -1.49 -5.94
C MET A 103 8.57 -2.63 -6.98
N THR A 104 8.06 -2.40 -8.18
CA THR A 104 8.06 -3.38 -9.26
C THR A 104 9.43 -3.48 -9.95
N GLU A 105 10.09 -2.34 -10.15
CA GLU A 105 11.32 -2.21 -10.96
C GLU A 105 12.63 -2.31 -10.14
N GLU A 106 12.60 -1.93 -8.87
CA GLU A 106 13.81 -1.79 -8.05
C GLU A 106 13.88 -2.78 -6.88
N PHE A 107 12.75 -3.24 -6.35
CA PHE A 107 12.75 -4.16 -5.22
C PHE A 107 12.98 -5.60 -5.68
N LYS A 108 14.11 -6.19 -5.27
CA LYS A 108 14.65 -7.48 -5.73
C LYS A 108 14.66 -8.55 -4.64
N VAL A 109 13.99 -8.30 -3.52
CA VAL A 109 13.78 -9.27 -2.44
C VAL A 109 12.52 -10.08 -2.74
N PRO A 110 12.48 -11.39 -2.42
CA PRO A 110 11.26 -12.18 -2.58
C PRO A 110 10.08 -11.59 -1.81
N VAL A 111 8.93 -11.44 -2.48
CA VAL A 111 7.70 -10.92 -1.90
C VAL A 111 6.63 -12.01 -1.95
N PHE A 112 5.94 -12.24 -0.84
CA PHE A 112 4.79 -13.15 -0.80
C PHE A 112 3.59 -12.51 -1.51
N GLY A 113 3.03 -13.20 -2.50
CA GLY A 113 1.86 -12.75 -3.25
C GLY A 113 2.16 -12.38 -4.70
N ASN A 114 1.30 -11.57 -5.31
CA ASN A 114 1.40 -11.14 -6.70
C ASN A 114 1.75 -9.65 -6.79
N ARG A 115 2.98 -9.36 -7.24
CA ARG A 115 3.50 -7.98 -7.34
C ARG A 115 2.75 -7.15 -8.37
N THR A 116 2.34 -7.76 -9.48
CA THR A 116 1.51 -7.11 -10.50
C THR A 116 0.16 -6.69 -9.91
N LEU A 117 -0.40 -7.50 -9.00
CA LEU A 117 -1.68 -7.19 -8.37
C LEU A 117 -1.60 -5.97 -7.45
N MET A 118 -0.46 -5.72 -6.80
CA MET A 118 -0.26 -4.53 -5.97
C MET A 118 -0.45 -3.23 -6.78
N GLN A 119 -0.04 -3.21 -8.05
CA GLN A 119 -0.30 -2.07 -8.94
C GLN A 119 -1.79 -1.87 -9.27
N TYR A 120 -2.57 -2.94 -9.27
CA TYR A 120 -4.02 -2.85 -9.45
C TYR A 120 -4.67 -2.28 -8.19
N GLU A 121 -4.14 -2.57 -7.00
CA GLU A 121 -4.69 -2.10 -5.73
C GLU A 121 -4.54 -0.58 -5.49
N VAL A 122 -3.63 0.10 -6.17
CA VAL A 122 -3.45 1.55 -6.02
C VAL A 122 -4.20 2.39 -7.07
N SER A 123 -4.68 1.77 -8.15
CA SER A 123 -5.39 2.46 -9.23
C SER A 123 -6.89 2.17 -9.20
N ARG A 124 -7.71 3.21 -8.98
CA ARG A 124 -9.18 3.10 -8.98
C ARG A 124 -9.73 2.61 -10.32
N GLU A 125 -9.13 3.04 -11.42
CA GLU A 125 -9.51 2.60 -12.77
C GLU A 125 -9.22 1.11 -12.96
N LYS A 126 -8.01 0.65 -12.62
CA LYS A 126 -7.65 -0.78 -12.70
C LYS A 126 -8.53 -1.63 -11.79
N GLN A 127 -8.80 -1.18 -10.55
CA GLN A 127 -9.73 -1.86 -9.64
C GLN A 127 -11.12 -1.98 -10.25
N HIS A 128 -11.69 -0.88 -10.74
CA HIS A 128 -13.04 -0.89 -11.28
C HIS A 128 -13.15 -1.81 -12.50
N LYS A 129 -12.18 -1.73 -13.43
CA LYS A 129 -12.11 -2.63 -14.58
C LYS A 129 -12.04 -4.08 -14.13
N TRP A 130 -11.15 -4.41 -13.21
CA TRP A 130 -10.97 -5.79 -12.72
C TRP A 130 -12.23 -6.35 -12.07
N LEU A 131 -12.89 -5.57 -11.19
CA LEU A 131 -14.14 -5.99 -10.53
C LEU A 131 -15.29 -6.18 -11.54
N ARG A 132 -15.38 -5.29 -12.53
CA ARG A 132 -16.40 -5.36 -13.59
C ARG A 132 -16.20 -6.58 -14.49
N GLU A 133 -14.97 -6.85 -14.91
CA GLU A 133 -14.61 -8.03 -15.70
C GLU A 133 -14.83 -9.32 -14.92
N ALA A 134 -14.68 -9.30 -13.59
CA ALA A 134 -15.02 -10.42 -12.71
C ALA A 134 -16.53 -10.65 -12.54
N GLY A 135 -17.39 -9.82 -13.17
CA GLY A 135 -18.85 -9.95 -13.08
C GLY A 135 -19.44 -9.49 -11.75
N LEU A 136 -18.70 -8.71 -10.96
CA LEU A 136 -19.18 -8.17 -9.69
C LEU A 136 -20.04 -6.92 -9.92
N LYS A 137 -21.04 -6.73 -9.06
CA LYS A 137 -21.82 -5.49 -9.04
C LYS A 137 -20.95 -4.37 -8.46
N VAL A 138 -20.60 -3.40 -9.29
CA VAL A 138 -19.85 -2.20 -8.93
C VAL A 138 -20.72 -0.96 -9.11
N PRO A 139 -20.51 0.11 -8.31
CA PRO A 139 -21.20 1.39 -8.52
C PRO A 139 -20.95 1.93 -9.94
N TYR A 140 -21.96 2.59 -10.51
CA TYR A 140 -21.79 3.34 -11.75
C TYR A 140 -20.80 4.50 -11.53
N ILE A 141 -19.90 4.74 -12.48
CA ILE A 141 -18.98 5.89 -12.46
C ILE A 141 -19.56 6.97 -13.36
N TYR A 142 -19.70 8.18 -12.83
CA TYR A 142 -20.06 9.36 -13.61
C TYR A 142 -18.81 9.89 -14.33
N ASN A 143 -18.91 10.15 -15.64
CA ASN A 143 -17.78 10.68 -16.42
C ASN A 143 -17.57 12.18 -16.22
N SER A 144 -18.64 12.88 -15.86
CA SER A 144 -18.65 14.32 -15.59
C SER A 144 -19.55 14.62 -14.39
N ILE A 145 -19.35 15.78 -13.76
CA ILE A 145 -20.17 16.23 -12.62
C ILE A 145 -21.60 16.53 -13.10
N GLU A 146 -21.71 16.99 -14.35
CA GLU A 146 -22.95 17.33 -15.03
C GLU A 146 -23.84 16.10 -15.27
N ASP A 147 -23.28 14.89 -15.26
CA ASP A 147 -24.01 13.64 -15.43
C ASP A 147 -24.70 13.15 -14.13
N ILE A 148 -24.47 13.83 -13.00
CA ILE A 148 -25.05 13.45 -11.69
C ILE A 148 -26.58 13.59 -11.76
N THR A 149 -27.26 12.44 -11.65
CA THR A 149 -28.73 12.32 -11.75
C THR A 149 -29.38 11.87 -10.44
N GLY A 150 -28.59 11.65 -9.39
CA GLY A 150 -29.03 11.18 -8.08
C GLY A 150 -27.92 11.35 -7.03
N LEU A 151 -28.05 10.63 -5.90
CA LEU A 151 -27.01 10.63 -4.88
C LEU A 151 -25.72 10.03 -5.46
N ALA A 152 -24.64 10.79 -5.37
CA ALA A 152 -23.32 10.41 -5.82
C ALA A 152 -22.30 10.60 -4.69
N PHE A 153 -21.36 9.68 -4.61
CA PHE A 153 -20.26 9.67 -3.65
C PHE A 153 -18.97 10.13 -4.34
N VAL A 154 -18.45 11.27 -3.89
CA VAL A 154 -17.26 11.92 -4.43
C VAL A 154 -16.03 11.46 -3.66
N LYS A 155 -15.05 10.95 -4.40
CA LYS A 155 -13.76 10.50 -3.89
C LYS A 155 -12.65 11.28 -4.56
N PHE A 156 -11.54 11.48 -3.86
CA PHE A 156 -10.33 12.07 -4.43
C PHE A 156 -9.22 11.03 -4.49
N PRO A 157 -8.32 11.13 -5.48
CA PRO A 157 -7.14 10.26 -5.57
C PRO A 157 -6.25 10.42 -4.33
N GLY A 158 -5.61 9.31 -3.93
CA GLY A 158 -4.68 9.25 -2.79
C GLY A 158 -5.15 8.37 -1.62
N ALA A 159 -4.18 7.75 -0.95
CA ALA A 159 -4.40 6.82 0.16
C ALA A 159 -4.60 7.54 1.52
N LYS A 160 -5.58 8.45 1.61
CA LYS A 160 -5.88 9.21 2.84
C LYS A 160 -6.96 8.59 3.74
N GLY A 161 -7.29 7.31 3.56
CA GLY A 161 -8.28 6.62 4.39
C GLY A 161 -9.69 7.23 4.33
N GLY A 162 -10.08 7.79 3.18
CA GLY A 162 -11.39 8.40 2.98
C GLY A 162 -11.54 9.86 3.43
N LYS A 163 -10.45 10.49 3.89
CA LYS A 163 -10.45 11.93 4.19
C LYS A 163 -10.76 12.73 2.93
N GLY A 164 -11.70 13.66 3.05
CA GLY A 164 -12.11 14.55 1.95
C GLY A 164 -13.27 14.01 1.11
N TYR A 165 -13.79 12.83 1.40
CA TYR A 165 -14.93 12.29 0.64
C TYR A 165 -16.24 12.90 1.11
N PHE A 166 -17.18 13.07 0.19
CA PHE A 166 -18.51 13.61 0.50
C PHE A 166 -19.56 13.09 -0.48
N VAL A 167 -20.83 13.31 -0.12
CA VAL A 167 -21.99 12.94 -0.94
C VAL A 167 -22.57 14.20 -1.56
N VAL A 168 -23.02 14.12 -2.81
CA VAL A 168 -23.76 15.16 -3.53
C VAL A 168 -24.97 14.56 -4.20
N ASP A 169 -25.94 15.38 -4.56
CA ASP A 169 -27.13 14.98 -5.32
C ASP A 169 -27.31 15.78 -6.62
N SER A 170 -26.44 16.77 -6.86
CA SER A 170 -26.52 17.69 -7.99
C SER A 170 -25.15 18.33 -8.28
N PRO A 171 -24.93 18.83 -9.51
CA PRO A 171 -23.73 19.61 -9.86
C PRO A 171 -23.51 20.84 -8.97
N ASP A 172 -24.58 21.60 -8.69
CA ASP A 172 -24.49 22.81 -7.85
C ASP A 172 -24.02 22.45 -6.42
N ALA A 173 -24.55 21.39 -5.83
CA ALA A 173 -24.13 20.91 -4.52
C ALA A 173 -22.68 20.41 -4.50
N PHE A 174 -22.16 19.96 -5.64
CA PHE A 174 -20.74 19.61 -5.78
C PHE A 174 -19.86 20.85 -5.74
N GLU A 175 -20.18 21.88 -6.54
CA GLU A 175 -19.40 23.12 -6.59
C GLU A 175 -19.34 23.81 -5.22
N GLU A 176 -20.48 23.93 -4.54
CA GLU A 176 -20.56 24.53 -3.20
C GLU A 176 -19.67 23.78 -2.19
N LYS A 177 -19.69 22.45 -2.22
CA LYS A 177 -18.90 21.62 -1.30
C LYS A 177 -17.40 21.67 -1.60
N ILE A 178 -17.01 21.65 -2.86
CA ILE A 178 -15.60 21.81 -3.25
C ILE A 178 -15.07 23.15 -2.75
N GLN A 179 -15.79 24.25 -3.02
CA GLN A 179 -15.37 25.57 -2.60
C GLN A 179 -15.23 25.64 -1.07
N TYR A 180 -16.22 25.15 -0.34
CA TYR A 180 -16.17 25.06 1.12
C TYR A 180 -14.96 24.27 1.64
N MET A 181 -14.62 23.15 1.00
CA MET A 181 -13.51 22.30 1.42
C MET A 181 -12.16 22.93 1.12
N VAL A 182 -12.02 23.61 -0.02
CA VAL A 182 -10.80 24.35 -0.39
C VAL A 182 -10.60 25.54 0.57
N ASP A 183 -11.65 26.33 0.83
CA ASP A 183 -11.59 27.50 1.73
C ASP A 183 -11.18 27.12 3.16
N ARG A 184 -11.53 25.92 3.61
CA ARG A 184 -11.16 25.39 4.93
C ARG A 184 -9.87 24.59 4.95
N GLY A 185 -9.15 24.49 3.83
CA GLY A 185 -7.91 23.73 3.72
C GLY A 185 -8.09 22.22 3.95
N LEU A 186 -9.31 21.71 3.71
CA LEU A 186 -9.61 20.27 3.78
C LEU A 186 -9.16 19.54 2.50
N LEU A 187 -9.16 20.26 1.38
CA LEU A 187 -8.63 19.85 0.08
C LEU A 187 -7.72 20.95 -0.47
N THR A 188 -6.69 20.56 -1.22
CA THR A 188 -5.95 21.52 -2.05
C THR A 188 -6.69 21.74 -3.37
N PRO A 189 -6.51 22.89 -4.04
CA PRO A 189 -7.06 23.12 -5.39
C PRO A 189 -6.63 22.04 -6.39
N GLU A 190 -5.39 21.55 -6.29
CA GLU A 190 -4.86 20.49 -7.15
C GLU A 190 -5.57 19.15 -6.93
N GLU A 191 -5.87 18.80 -5.68
CA GLU A 191 -6.61 17.59 -5.33
C GLU A 191 -8.07 17.64 -5.83
N ALA A 192 -8.66 18.84 -5.88
CA ALA A 192 -10.03 19.04 -6.33
C ALA A 192 -10.22 18.88 -7.85
N CYS A 193 -9.15 18.89 -8.65
CA CYS A 193 -9.25 18.87 -10.13
C CYS A 193 -9.72 17.54 -10.72
N HIS A 194 -9.54 16.41 -10.02
CA HIS A 194 -9.80 15.08 -10.59
C HIS A 194 -10.62 14.20 -9.62
N PRO A 195 -11.88 14.57 -9.33
CA PRO A 195 -12.74 13.75 -8.49
C PRO A 195 -13.10 12.44 -9.20
N TYR A 196 -13.14 11.36 -8.44
CA TYR A 196 -13.73 10.10 -8.84
C TYR A 196 -15.15 10.04 -8.27
N VAL A 197 -16.15 10.12 -9.15
CA VAL A 197 -17.55 10.24 -8.77
C VAL A 197 -18.30 8.97 -9.15
N GLN A 198 -19.06 8.44 -8.20
CA GLN A 198 -19.82 7.20 -8.38
C GLN A 198 -21.21 7.30 -7.77
N GLU A 199 -22.13 6.46 -8.22
CA GLU A 199 -23.41 6.19 -7.54
C GLU A 199 -23.20 5.70 -6.09
#